data_AF-A0A9D9PS16-F1
#
_entry.id   AF-A0A9D9PS16-F1
#
_cell.length_a   1.000
_cell.length_b   1.000
_cell.length_c   1.000
_cell.angle_alpha   90.00
_cell.angle_beta   90.00
_cell.angle_gamma   90.00
#
_symmetry.space_group_name_H-M   'P 1'
#
loop_
_entity.id
_entity.type
_entity.pdbx_description
1 polymer ?
#
loop_
_entity_poly.entity_id
_entity_poly.type
_entity_poly.pdbx_seq_one_letter_code
_entity_poly.pdbx_strand_id
1 'polypeptide(L)'
;DNGMMKRGIIVRHLILPDHAEESKEIIEYLFGKYHHDIFMSIMNQYIPVREFDDYPELGRRVTDEEYDSVIDFAVNLGVENAFIQDGEAASESFIPCFDGTGII
;
A
#
# COMPACT_ATOMS: atom_id res chain seq x y z
N ASP A 1 -18.76 16.91 -11.32
CA ASP A 1 -17.84 17.60 -10.41
C ASP A 1 -17.80 17.10 -8.96
N ASN A 2 -18.65 16.18 -8.48
CA ASN A 2 -18.61 14.70 -8.55
C ASN A 2 -17.41 13.96 -7.90
N GLY A 3 -16.68 14.55 -6.92
CA GLY A 3 -15.72 13.77 -6.11
C GLY A 3 -14.38 13.44 -6.79
N MET A 4 -14.07 14.07 -7.94
CA MET A 4 -12.73 13.99 -8.54
C MET A 4 -11.77 14.96 -7.84
N MET A 5 -10.60 14.46 -7.45
CA MET A 5 -9.53 15.30 -6.92
C MET A 5 -9.05 16.30 -7.99
N LYS A 6 -9.11 17.60 -7.68
CA LYS A 6 -8.71 18.69 -8.60
C LYS A 6 -7.30 19.21 -8.34
N ARG A 7 -6.82 19.14 -7.10
CA ARG A 7 -5.50 19.58 -6.64
C ARG A 7 -5.14 18.86 -5.33
N GLY A 8 -3.85 18.72 -5.05
CA GLY A 8 -3.31 18.11 -3.82
C GLY A 8 -2.35 16.96 -4.13
N ILE A 9 -1.96 16.21 -3.09
CA ILE A 9 -1.02 15.10 -3.18
C ILE A 9 -1.68 13.84 -2.58
N ILE A 10 -1.57 12.72 -3.30
CA ILE A 10 -1.86 11.38 -2.77
C ILE A 10 -0.53 10.63 -2.65
N VAL A 11 -0.18 10.23 -1.44
CA VAL A 11 0.96 9.35 -1.19
C VAL A 11 0.47 7.91 -1.20
N ARG A 12 1.02 7.09 -2.11
CA ARG A 12 0.71 5.67 -2.19
C ARG A 12 1.79 4.89 -1.45
N HIS A 13 1.43 4.30 -0.32
CA HIS A 13 2.30 3.50 0.51
C HIS A 13 1.99 2.02 0.32
N LEU A 14 2.89 1.29 -0.32
CA LEU A 14 2.79 -0.16 -0.47
C LEU A 14 3.49 -0.82 0.72
N ILE A 15 2.73 -1.59 1.49
CA ILE A 15 3.30 -2.42 2.55
C ILE A 15 3.99 -3.62 1.91
N LEU A 16 5.20 -3.92 2.41
CA LEU A 16 5.93 -5.14 2.05
C LEU A 16 5.81 -6.18 3.18
N PRO A 17 5.89 -7.48 2.84
CA PRO A 17 5.91 -8.54 3.84
C PRO A 17 7.02 -8.31 4.86
N ASP A 18 6.77 -8.64 6.14
CA ASP A 18 7.71 -8.48 7.26
C ASP A 18 8.10 -7.01 7.58
N HIS A 19 7.48 -6.02 6.93
CA HIS A 19 7.80 -4.59 7.08
C HIS A 19 6.61 -3.72 7.53
N ALA A 20 5.76 -4.30 8.38
CA ALA A 20 4.63 -3.58 8.96
C ALA A 20 5.07 -2.44 9.89
N GLU A 21 6.15 -2.62 10.67
CA GLU A 21 6.64 -1.60 11.59
C GLU A 21 7.25 -0.40 10.86
N GLU A 22 8.07 -0.62 9.83
CA GLU A 22 8.59 0.46 8.99
C GLU A 22 7.46 1.21 8.28
N SER A 23 6.39 0.51 7.92
CA SER A 23 5.19 1.15 7.37
C SER A 23 4.52 2.09 8.38
N LYS A 24 4.47 1.71 9.66
CA LYS A 24 3.94 2.56 10.74
C LYS A 24 4.83 3.79 10.95
N GLU A 25 6.16 3.63 10.96
CA GLU A 25 7.10 4.75 11.07
C GLU A 25 6.96 5.75 9.92
N ILE A 26 6.78 5.25 8.69
CA ILE A 26 6.53 6.09 7.52
C ILE A 26 5.20 6.85 7.66
N ILE A 27 4.14 6.18 8.11
CA ILE A 27 2.84 6.82 8.34
C ILE A 27 2.93 7.88 9.44
N GLU A 28 3.62 7.59 10.53
CA GLU A 28 3.88 8.55 11.61
C GLU A 28 4.61 9.78 11.11
N TYR A 29 5.69 9.58 10.34
CA TYR A 29 6.43 10.68 9.72
C TYR A 29 5.56 11.51 8.78
N LEU A 30 4.80 10.87 7.89
CA LEU A 30 3.94 11.56 6.93
C LEU A 30 2.85 12.36 7.63
N PHE A 31 2.18 11.78 8.61
CA PHE A 31 1.14 12.44 9.37
C PHE A 31 1.71 13.57 10.25
N GLY A 32 2.84 13.35 10.92
CA GLY A 32 3.49 14.37 11.74
C GLY A 32 3.98 15.57 10.93
N LYS A 33 4.34 15.37 9.65
CA LYS A 33 4.85 16.43 8.77
C LYS A 33 3.78 17.17 7.98
N TYR A 34 2.77 16.45 7.49
CA TYR A 34 1.79 16.98 6.55
C TYR A 34 0.36 16.97 7.10
N HIS A 35 0.10 16.27 8.21
CA HIS A 35 -1.21 16.13 8.83
C HIS A 35 -2.30 15.81 7.80
N HIS A 36 -3.21 16.75 7.56
CA HIS A 36 -4.37 16.59 6.69
C HIS A 36 -4.16 17.17 5.28
N ASP A 37 -2.97 17.69 4.95
CA ASP A 37 -2.67 18.30 3.64
C ASP A 37 -2.43 17.27 2.52
N ILE A 38 -2.26 16.00 2.89
CA ILE A 38 -2.11 14.88 1.97
C ILE A 38 -3.20 13.83 2.19
N PHE A 39 -3.44 13.05 1.15
CA PHE A 39 -4.17 11.79 1.27
C PHE A 39 -3.17 10.64 1.26
N MET A 40 -3.39 9.63 2.09
CA MET A 40 -2.60 8.40 2.08
C MET A 40 -3.40 7.27 1.48
N SER A 41 -2.81 6.51 0.56
CA SER A 41 -3.36 5.25 0.07
C SER A 41 -2.47 4.14 0.58
N ILE A 42 -2.94 3.42 1.59
CA ILE A 42 -2.21 2.32 2.24
C ILE A 42 -2.63 1.03 1.53
N MET A 43 -1.67 0.30 0.98
CA MET A 43 -1.92 -0.81 0.05
C MET A 43 -1.20 -2.08 0.51
N ASN A 44 -1.86 -3.23 0.38
CA ASN A 44 -1.30 -4.57 0.61
C ASN A 44 -1.10 -5.37 -0.69
N GLN A 45 -1.14 -4.72 -1.85
CA GLN A 45 -1.17 -5.35 -3.19
C GLN A 45 0.19 -5.90 -3.66
N TYR A 46 1.06 -6.31 -2.74
CA TYR A 46 2.33 -6.93 -3.09
C TYR A 46 2.07 -8.38 -3.52
N ILE A 47 2.37 -8.68 -4.79
CA ILE A 47 2.28 -10.03 -5.35
C ILE A 47 3.67 -10.48 -5.79
N PRO A 48 4.22 -11.54 -5.19
CA PRO A 48 5.47 -12.14 -5.68
C PRO A 48 5.29 -12.61 -7.13
N VAL A 49 6.07 -12.05 -8.05
CA VAL A 49 6.00 -12.37 -9.49
C VAL A 49 7.00 -13.47 -9.92
N ARG A 50 7.82 -13.94 -8.99
CA ARG A 50 8.84 -14.99 -9.20
C ARG A 50 9.28 -15.57 -7.86
N GLU A 51 10.08 -16.63 -7.92
CA GLU A 51 10.82 -17.14 -6.76
C GLU A 51 11.98 -16.19 -6.43
N PHE A 52 12.14 -15.91 -5.14
CA PHE A 52 13.17 -15.03 -4.60
C PHE A 52 14.08 -15.83 -3.66
N ASP A 53 14.94 -16.68 -4.22
CA ASP A 53 15.83 -17.56 -3.43
C ASP A 53 16.74 -16.78 -2.48
N ASP A 54 17.24 -15.63 -2.92
CA ASP A 54 18.10 -14.76 -2.12
C ASP A 54 17.33 -13.86 -1.13
N TYR A 55 16.00 -13.73 -1.30
CA TYR A 55 15.14 -12.82 -0.54
C TYR A 55 13.79 -13.50 -0.24
N PRO A 56 13.78 -14.55 0.60
CA PRO A 56 12.57 -15.34 0.88
C PRO A 56 11.42 -14.49 1.45
N GLU A 57 11.71 -13.39 2.13
CA GLU A 57 10.74 -12.41 2.64
C GLU A 57 9.90 -11.78 1.51
N LEU A 58 10.47 -11.61 0.32
CA LEU A 58 9.77 -11.13 -0.88
C LEU A 58 8.97 -12.23 -1.58
N GLY A 59 9.12 -13.49 -1.14
CA GLY A 59 8.44 -14.65 -1.71
C GLY A 59 6.98 -14.84 -1.25
N ARG A 60 6.47 -13.99 -0.37
CA ARG A 60 5.10 -14.10 0.17
C ARG A 60 4.31 -12.81 0.00
N ARG A 61 2.99 -12.89 0.20
CA ARG A 61 2.13 -11.70 0.29
C ARG A 61 2.14 -11.15 1.72
N VAL A 62 1.75 -9.89 1.85
CA VAL A 62 1.41 -9.28 3.15
C VAL A 62 0.20 -10.03 3.70
N THR A 63 0.24 -10.42 4.97
CA THR A 63 -0.91 -11.07 5.63
C THR A 63 -1.95 -10.03 6.02
N ASP A 64 -3.20 -10.48 6.22
CA ASP A 64 -4.26 -9.60 6.73
C ASP A 64 -3.89 -9.01 8.09
N GLU A 65 -3.27 -9.81 8.98
CA GLU A 65 -2.80 -9.35 10.29
C GLU A 65 -1.75 -8.23 10.20
N GLU A 66 -0.78 -8.36 9.28
CA GLU A 66 0.23 -7.33 9.05
C GLU A 66 -0.43 -6.03 8.58
N TYR A 67 -1.33 -6.15 7.60
CA TYR A 67 -2.03 -5.01 7.02
C TYR A 67 -2.95 -4.33 8.04
N ASP A 68 -3.79 -5.09 8.75
CA ASP A 68 -4.70 -4.60 9.78
C ASP A 68 -3.93 -3.87 10.88
N SER A 69 -2.77 -4.40 11.29
CA SER A 69 -1.94 -3.74 12.30
C SER A 69 -1.49 -2.33 11.89
N VAL A 70 -1.25 -2.11 10.59
CA VAL A 70 -0.85 -0.80 10.03
C VAL A 70 -2.05 0.13 9.90
N ILE A 71 -3.22 -0.41 9.51
CA ILE A 71 -4.47 0.37 9.46
C ILE A 71 -4.88 0.82 10.86
N ASP A 72 -4.89 -0.08 11.84
CA ASP A 72 -5.21 0.22 13.23
C ASP A 72 -4.26 1.28 13.80
N PHE A 73 -2.97 1.19 13.49
CA PHE A 73 -2.00 2.20 13.87
C PHE A 73 -2.35 3.57 13.27
N ALA A 74 -2.62 3.64 11.95
CA ALA A 74 -2.97 4.88 11.28
C ALA A 74 -4.25 5.52 11.86
N VAL A 75 -5.26 4.70 12.16
CA VAL A 75 -6.52 5.14 12.80
C VAL A 75 -6.24 5.70 14.20
N ASN A 76 -5.48 4.98 15.03
CA ASN A 76 -5.14 5.41 16.38
C ASN A 76 -4.29 6.68 16.40
N LEU A 77 -3.47 6.90 15.37
CA LEU A 77 -2.69 8.12 15.19
C LEU A 77 -3.56 9.34 14.83
N GLY A 78 -4.79 9.11 14.34
CA GLY A 78 -5.73 10.17 13.93
C GLY A 78 -5.72 10.48 12.44
N VAL A 79 -5.25 9.54 11.59
CA VAL A 79 -5.32 9.70 10.14
C VAL A 79 -6.77 9.59 9.67
N GLU A 80 -7.33 10.68 9.15
CA GLU A 80 -8.70 10.70 8.59
C GLU A 80 -8.72 10.58 7.05
N ASN A 81 -7.68 11.06 6.37
CA ASN A 81 -7.61 11.14 4.91
C ASN A 81 -6.88 9.92 4.31
N ALA A 82 -7.44 8.72 4.49
CA ALA A 82 -6.85 7.48 3.99
C ALA A 82 -7.76 6.70 3.02
N PHE A 83 -7.15 6.11 2.00
CA PHE A 83 -7.73 5.03 1.19
C PHE A 83 -7.15 3.71 1.67
N ILE A 84 -8.04 2.82 2.12
CA ILE A 84 -7.74 1.45 2.51
C ILE A 84 -8.44 0.49 1.56
N GLN A 85 -7.86 -0.68 1.38
CA GLN A 85 -8.36 -1.77 0.55
C GLN A 85 -8.87 -2.91 1.44
N ASP A 86 -9.93 -3.57 1.01
CA ASP A 86 -10.53 -4.73 1.67
C ASP A 86 -10.28 -5.99 0.81
N GLY A 87 -9.93 -7.10 1.44
CA GLY A 87 -9.82 -8.43 0.83
C GLY A 87 -8.73 -8.61 -0.24
N GLU A 88 -9.07 -9.35 -1.32
CA GLU A 88 -8.18 -9.84 -2.40
C GLU A 88 -7.59 -8.75 -3.32
N ALA A 89 -7.22 -7.58 -2.77
CA ALA A 89 -6.61 -6.49 -3.53
C ALA A 89 -5.27 -6.90 -4.17
N ALA A 90 -4.59 -7.91 -3.61
CA ALA A 90 -3.42 -8.56 -4.16
C ALA A 90 -3.78 -9.77 -5.06
N SER A 91 -4.65 -9.58 -6.05
CA SER A 91 -5.02 -10.65 -7.01
C SER A 91 -4.07 -10.68 -8.22
N GLU A 92 -3.66 -11.88 -8.66
CA GLU A 92 -2.83 -12.07 -9.86
C GLU A 92 -3.49 -11.54 -11.14
N SER A 93 -4.81 -11.38 -11.13
CA SER A 93 -5.56 -10.75 -12.22
C SER A 93 -5.15 -9.30 -12.51
N PHE A 94 -4.44 -8.64 -11.59
CA PHE A 94 -3.90 -7.30 -11.76
C PHE A 94 -2.46 -7.27 -12.31
N ILE A 95 -1.80 -8.43 -12.46
CA ILE A 95 -0.47 -8.51 -13.07
C ILE A 95 -0.65 -8.47 -14.60
N PRO A 96 -0.16 -7.45 -15.31
CA PRO A 96 -0.16 -7.45 -16.77
C PRO A 96 0.60 -8.66 -17.30
N CYS A 97 0.22 -9.21 -18.46
CA CYS A 97 0.92 -10.36 -19.05
C CYS A 97 2.40 -10.08 -19.40
N PHE A 98 2.85 -8.82 -19.39
CA PHE A 98 4.21 -8.35 -19.71
C PHE A 98 4.81 -9.02 -20.97
N ASP A 99 3.96 -9.34 -21.94
CA ASP A 99 4.30 -10.11 -23.15
C ASP A 99 4.71 -9.21 -24.32
N GLY A 100 4.77 -7.88 -24.10
CA GLY A 100 5.10 -6.89 -25.12
C GLY A 100 3.99 -6.72 -26.17
N THR A 101 2.83 -7.37 -26.00
CA THR A 101 1.71 -7.24 -26.94
C THR A 101 1.21 -5.80 -26.93
N GLY A 102 1.27 -5.13 -28.09
CA GLY A 102 0.85 -3.73 -28.24
C GLY A 102 1.96 -2.68 -28.16
N ILE A 103 3.23 -3.10 -28.03
CA ILE A 103 4.38 -2.21 -28.26
C ILE A 103 4.65 -2.16 -29.77
N ILE A 104 4.52 -0.98 -30.38
CA ILE A 104 4.72 -0.70 -31.82
C ILE A 104 6.13 -0.18 -32.06
#